data_AF-A0A7V4LS40-F1
#
_entry.id   AF-A0A7V4LS40-F1
#
_cell.length_a   1.000
_cell.length_b   1.000
_cell.length_c   1.000
_cell.angle_alpha   90.00
_cell.angle_beta   90.00
_cell.angle_gamma   90.00
#
_symmetry.space_group_name_H-M   'P 1'
#
loop_
_entity.id
_entity.type
_entity.pdbx_description
1 polymer ?
#
loop_
_entity_poly.entity_id
_entity_poly.type
_entity_poly.pdbx_seq_one_letter_code
_entity_poly.pdbx_strand_id
1 'polypeptide(L)'
;DGTAMRLTTAKYYTPSHKVIHEQGITPDIEVSLTREEEEALNLRRTPGLLDSPEYAGRREEILAVRDWQLERATDLFKGVMLYQQRNGKMARANKTPALPKP
;
A
#
# COMPACT_ATOMS: atom_id res chain seq x y z
N ASP A 1 32.46 26.25 23.69
CA ASP A 1 31.71 25.05 24.13
C ASP A 1 30.83 24.38 23.07
N GLY A 2 30.75 24.86 21.81
CA GLY A 2 30.41 24.04 20.62
C GLY A 2 29.10 23.24 20.60
N THR A 3 28.23 23.40 21.58
CA THR A 3 27.02 22.58 21.76
C THR A 3 25.89 23.05 20.84
N ALA A 4 25.12 22.08 20.33
CA ALA A 4 23.95 22.31 19.50
C ALA A 4 22.73 21.57 20.05
N MET A 5 21.53 22.11 19.78
CA MET A 5 20.26 21.50 20.14
C MET A 5 19.46 21.14 18.89
N ARG A 6 18.86 19.94 18.90
CA ARG A 6 17.87 19.52 17.91
C ARG A 6 16.48 19.71 18.51
N LEU A 7 15.73 20.67 18.00
CA LEU A 7 14.38 21.01 18.44
C LEU A 7 13.39 20.78 17.29
N THR A 8 12.23 20.20 17.61
CA THR A 8 11.10 20.13 16.67
C THR A 8 10.40 21.49 16.63
N THR A 9 10.46 22.19 15.51
CA THR A 9 9.88 23.54 15.36
C THR A 9 8.47 23.54 14.78
N ALA A 10 8.05 22.45 14.16
CA ALA A 10 6.74 22.32 13.53
C ALA A 10 6.27 20.86 13.51
N LYS A 11 4.97 20.67 13.32
CA LYS A 11 4.35 19.35 13.10
C LYS A 11 3.72 19.29 11.70
N TYR A 12 3.72 18.09 11.13
CA TYR A 12 3.06 17.82 9.85
C TYR A 12 1.62 17.36 10.08
N TYR A 13 0.72 17.87 9.24
CA TYR A 13 -0.71 17.58 9.28
C TYR A 13 -1.20 17.02 7.94
N THR A 14 -2.18 16.13 7.98
CA THR A 14 -2.92 15.69 6.79
C THR A 14 -3.81 16.83 6.25
N PRO A 15 -4.30 16.76 4.99
CA PRO A 15 -5.30 17.70 4.49
C PRO A 15 -6.58 17.77 5.35
N SER A 16 -6.90 16.67 6.04
CA SER A 16 -7.99 16.59 7.03
C SER A 16 -7.61 17.10 8.43
N HIS A 17 -6.47 17.79 8.56
CA HIS A 17 -5.95 18.40 9.79
C HIS A 17 -5.63 17.41 10.93
N LYS A 18 -5.33 16.14 10.61
CA LYS A 18 -4.82 15.17 11.59
C LYS A 18 -3.31 15.31 11.73
N VAL A 19 -2.80 15.28 12.97
CA VAL A 19 -1.36 15.34 13.24
C VAL A 19 -0.71 13.99 12.99
N ILE A 20 0.41 13.96 12.26
CA ILE A 20 1.14 12.71 11.95
C ILE A 20 2.12 12.35 13.07
N HIS A 21 2.68 13.37 13.74
CA HIS A 21 3.63 13.18 14.83
C HIS A 21 3.01 12.33 15.96
N GLU A 22 3.71 11.27 16.38
CA GLU A 22 3.30 10.28 17.40
C GLU A 22 2.08 9.41 17.05
N GLN A 23 1.34 9.71 15.97
CA GLN A 23 0.15 8.94 15.58
C GLN A 23 0.38 8.07 14.33
N GLY A 24 1.19 8.54 13.38
CA GLY A 24 1.31 7.90 12.07
C GLY A 24 0.06 8.06 11.20
N ILE A 25 -0.09 7.18 10.20
CA ILE A 25 -1.26 7.10 9.33
C ILE A 25 -1.87 5.71 9.48
N THR A 26 -3.12 5.65 9.92
CA THR A 26 -3.87 4.39 10.00
C THR A 26 -4.25 3.92 8.59
N PRO A 27 -3.95 2.68 8.20
CA PRO A 27 -4.38 2.14 6.90
C PRO A 27 -5.89 1.91 6.88
N ASP A 28 -6.52 2.06 5.71
CA ASP A 28 -7.94 1.74 5.53
C ASP A 28 -8.21 0.22 5.61
N ILE A 29 -7.21 -0.59 5.23
CA ILE A 29 -7.25 -2.04 5.28
C ILE A 29 -5.96 -2.51 5.95
N GLU A 30 -6.09 -3.10 7.13
CA GLU A 30 -4.97 -3.70 7.84
C GLU A 30 -4.61 -5.06 7.23
N VAL A 31 -3.33 -5.26 6.95
CA VAL A 31 -2.75 -6.52 6.50
C VAL A 31 -1.53 -6.79 7.36
N SER A 32 -1.72 -7.62 8.38
CA SER A 32 -0.66 -8.02 9.31
C SER A 32 0.33 -8.97 8.64
N LEU A 33 1.60 -8.82 8.98
CA LEU A 33 2.68 -9.74 8.64
C LEU A 33 3.24 -10.33 9.93
N THR A 34 3.76 -11.55 9.88
CA THR A 34 4.64 -12.00 10.97
C THR A 34 5.95 -11.21 10.92
N ARG A 35 6.70 -11.24 12.02
CA ARG A 35 8.01 -10.59 12.09
C ARG A 35 8.97 -11.16 11.03
N GLU A 36 8.94 -12.47 10.82
CA GLU A 36 9.78 -13.16 9.84
C GLU A 36 9.40 -12.79 8.41
N GLU A 37 8.10 -12.67 8.13
CA GLU A 37 7.61 -12.20 6.82
C GLU A 37 8.04 -10.75 6.57
N GLU A 38 7.92 -9.87 7.57
CA GLU A 38 8.33 -8.47 7.48
C GLU A 38 9.83 -8.33 7.23
N GLU A 39 10.67 -9.05 7.99
CA GLU A 39 12.11 -9.06 7.81
C GLU A 39 12.51 -9.56 6.40
N ALA A 40 11.91 -10.67 5.95
CA ALA A 40 12.17 -11.21 4.61
C ALA A 40 11.73 -10.25 3.49
N LEU A 41 10.56 -9.61 3.62
CA LEU A 41 10.08 -8.64 2.64
C LEU A 41 10.95 -7.38 2.61
N ASN A 42 11.41 -6.90 3.76
CA ASN A 42 12.32 -5.76 3.84
C ASN A 42 13.67 -6.05 3.18
N LEU A 43 14.24 -7.25 3.41
CA LEU A 43 15.46 -7.70 2.75
C LEU A 43 15.28 -7.79 1.22
N ARG A 44 14.17 -8.35 0.76
CA ARG A 44 13.86 -8.49 -0.67
C ARG A 44 13.62 -7.16 -1.38
N ARG A 45 13.02 -6.18 -0.69
CA ARG A 45 12.67 -4.85 -1.23
C ARG A 45 13.84 -3.87 -1.20
N THR A 46 14.84 -4.09 -0.34
CA THR A 46 16.00 -3.20 -0.20
C THR A 46 17.06 -3.56 -1.25
N PRO A 47 17.39 -2.65 -2.19
CA PRO A 47 18.36 -2.93 -3.25
C PRO A 47 19.73 -3.34 -2.68
N GLY A 48 20.29 -4.44 -3.20
CA GLY A 48 21.63 -4.94 -2.86
C GLY A 48 21.76 -5.61 -1.48
N LEU A 49 20.74 -5.53 -0.61
CA LEU A 49 20.83 -6.08 0.74
C LEU A 49 20.75 -7.61 0.73
N LEU A 50 19.84 -8.19 -0.06
CA LEU A 50 19.67 -9.64 -0.19
C LEU A 50 20.89 -10.34 -0.82
N ASP A 51 21.71 -9.61 -1.58
CA ASP A 51 22.92 -10.14 -2.22
C ASP A 51 24.14 -10.17 -1.28
N SER A 52 23.99 -9.67 -0.05
CA SER A 52 25.04 -9.74 0.97
C SER A 52 25.39 -11.21 1.31
N PRO A 53 26.68 -11.53 1.54
CA PRO A 53 27.11 -12.84 2.01
C PRO A 53 26.37 -13.32 3.27
N GLU A 54 25.90 -12.38 4.09
CA GLU A 54 25.12 -12.63 5.30
C GLU A 54 23.84 -13.44 5.04
N TYR A 55 23.19 -13.25 3.89
CA TYR A 55 21.90 -13.86 3.56
C TYR A 55 22.00 -14.97 2.49
N ALA A 56 23.20 -15.29 2.01
CA ALA A 56 23.41 -16.28 0.94
C ALA A 56 22.75 -17.63 1.26
N GLY A 57 22.82 -18.10 2.52
CA GLY A 57 22.26 -19.38 2.96
C GLY A 57 20.74 -19.42 3.13
N ARG A 58 20.05 -18.27 3.16
CA ARG A 58 18.59 -18.17 3.32
C ARG A 58 17.90 -17.48 2.15
N ARG A 59 18.63 -17.22 1.06
CA ARG A 59 18.14 -16.44 -0.08
C ARG A 59 16.85 -17.02 -0.67
N GLU A 60 16.82 -18.34 -0.90
CA GLU A 60 15.67 -19.01 -1.48
C GLU A 60 14.43 -18.93 -0.58
N GLU A 61 14.61 -19.10 0.73
CA GLU A 61 13.55 -18.96 1.73
C GLU A 61 12.97 -17.54 1.72
N ILE A 62 13.83 -16.51 1.71
CA ILE A 62 13.43 -15.10 1.67
C ILE A 62 12.66 -14.79 0.38
N LEU A 63 13.11 -15.31 -0.77
CA LEU A 63 12.44 -15.10 -2.04
C LEU A 63 11.07 -15.79 -2.10
N ALA A 64 10.92 -16.93 -1.45
CA ALA A 64 9.68 -17.69 -1.39
C ALA A 64 8.60 -17.07 -0.50
N VAL A 65 8.95 -16.09 0.37
CA VAL A 65 7.96 -15.40 1.22
C VAL A 65 6.91 -14.69 0.37
N ARG A 66 5.64 -14.99 0.67
CA ARG A 66 4.48 -14.39 0.02
C ARG A 66 4.29 -12.95 0.49
N ASP A 67 3.99 -12.07 -0.46
CA ASP A 67 3.72 -10.65 -0.17
C ASP A 67 2.22 -10.40 -0.02
N TRP A 68 1.69 -10.65 1.18
CA TRP A 68 0.26 -10.48 1.47
C TRP A 68 -0.22 -9.06 1.22
N GLN A 69 0.62 -8.06 1.51
CA GLN A 69 0.29 -6.65 1.34
C GLN A 69 0.15 -6.30 -0.15
N LEU A 70 1.08 -6.74 -0.99
CA LEU A 70 1.04 -6.50 -2.43
C LEU A 70 -0.14 -7.22 -3.11
N GLU A 71 -0.40 -8.45 -2.71
CA GLU A 71 -1.54 -9.22 -3.23
C GLU A 71 -2.86 -8.56 -2.85
N ARG A 72 -3.02 -8.17 -1.58
CA ARG A 72 -4.23 -7.49 -1.13
C ARG A 72 -4.46 -6.16 -1.85
N ALA A 73 -3.40 -5.39 -2.08
CA ALA A 73 -3.48 -4.16 -2.87
C ALA A 73 -3.93 -4.44 -4.31
N THR A 74 -3.35 -5.45 -4.95
CA THR A 74 -3.70 -5.86 -6.32
C THR A 74 -5.15 -6.29 -6.44
N ASP A 75 -5.64 -7.09 -5.49
CA ASP A 75 -7.02 -7.56 -5.47
C ASP A 75 -8.01 -6.43 -5.25
N LEU A 76 -7.70 -5.50 -4.35
CA LEU A 76 -8.50 -4.31 -4.12
C LEU A 76 -8.61 -3.47 -5.40
N PHE A 77 -7.48 -3.21 -6.07
CA PHE A 77 -7.47 -2.44 -7.32
C PHE A 77 -8.29 -3.12 -8.42
N LYS A 78 -8.11 -4.42 -8.63
CA LYS A 78 -8.93 -5.20 -9.59
C LYS A 78 -10.41 -5.12 -9.25
N GLY A 79 -10.76 -5.26 -7.97
CA GLY A 79 -12.14 -5.17 -7.49
C GLY A 79 -12.76 -3.81 -7.78
N VAL A 80 -12.06 -2.71 -7.48
CA VAL A 80 -12.50 -1.35 -7.77
C VAL A 80 -12.68 -1.12 -9.27
N MET A 81 -11.75 -1.58 -10.10
CA MET A 81 -11.85 -1.46 -11.56
C MET A 81 -13.06 -2.20 -12.13
N LEU A 82 -13.30 -3.45 -11.68
CA LEU A 82 -14.45 -4.24 -12.11
C LEU A 82 -15.77 -3.61 -11.65
N TYR A 83 -15.82 -3.09 -10.43
CA TYR A 83 -16.99 -2.38 -9.89
C TYR A 83 -17.33 -1.14 -10.73
N GLN A 84 -16.33 -0.31 -11.05
CA GLN A 84 -16.50 0.87 -11.89
C GLN A 84 -16.97 0.50 -13.31
N GLN A 85 -16.41 -0.55 -13.91
CA GLN A 85 -16.82 -1.02 -15.24
C GLN A 85 -18.27 -1.52 -15.24
N ARG A 86 -18.69 -2.27 -14.21
CA ARG A 86 -20.07 -2.75 -14.06
C ARG A 86 -21.04 -1.60 -13.89
N ASN A 87 -20.74 -0.65 -12.99
CA ASN A 87 -21.59 0.52 -12.78
C ASN A 87 -21.67 1.41 -14.04
N GLY A 88 -20.56 1.60 -14.76
CA GLY A 88 -20.55 2.33 -16.03
C GLY A 88 -21.37 1.63 -17.13
N LYS A 89 -21.34 0.29 -17.19
CA LYS A 89 -22.19 -0.50 -18.10
C LYS A 89 -23.67 -0.45 -17.70
N MET A 90 -23.98 -0.53 -16.41
CA MET A 90 -25.36 -0.46 -15.90
C MET A 90 -25.97 0.93 -16.13
N ALA A 91 -25.18 2.00 -15.93
CA ALA A 91 -25.59 3.37 -16.24
C ALA A 91 -25.84 3.58 -17.75
N ARG A 92 -25.13 2.87 -18.64
CA ARG A 92 -25.38 2.89 -20.09
C ARG A 92 -26.59 2.04 -20.49
N ALA A 93 -26.79 0.89 -19.86
CA ALA A 93 -27.94 0.02 -20.13
C ALA A 93 -29.28 0.66 -19.71
N ASN A 94 -29.28 1.48 -18.64
CA ASN A 94 -30.47 2.20 -18.18
C ASN A 94 -30.81 3.45 -19.02
N LYS A 95 -29.97 3.82 -19.99
CA LYS A 95 -30.28 4.84 -21.01
C LYS A 95 -30.87 4.14 -22.24
N THR A 96 -32.14 3.73 -22.17
CA THR A 96 -32.90 3.31 -23.36
C THR A 96 -32.94 4.47 -24.36
N PRO A 97 -32.75 4.26 -25.68
CA PRO A 97 -32.94 5.32 -26.66
C PRO A 97 -34.42 5.71 -26.64
N ALA A 98 -34.72 6.99 -26.37
CA ALA A 98 -36.07 7.49 -26.49
C ALA A 98 -36.58 7.24 -27.93
N LEU A 99 -37.70 6.53 -28.07
CA LEU A 99 -38.35 6.36 -29.37
C LEU A 99 -38.63 7.73 -30.00
N PRO A 100 -38.38 7.92 -31.30
CA PRO A 100 -38.77 9.14 -31.98
C PRO A 100 -40.29 9.29 -31.88
N LYS A 101 -40.74 10.47 -31.44
CA LYS A 101 -42.17 10.82 -31.41
C LYS A 101 -42.70 10.89 -32.86
N PRO A 102 -43.98 10.52 -33.08
CA PRO A 102 -44.58 10.41 -34.40
C PRO A 102 -44.59 11.74 -35.17
#